data_AF-A0A4S2K850-F1
#
_entry.id   AF-A0A4S2K850-F1
#
_cell.length_a   1.000
_cell.length_b   1.000
_cell.length_c   1.000
_cell.angle_alpha   90.00
_cell.angle_beta   90.00
_cell.angle_gamma   90.00
#
_symmetry.space_group_name_H-M   'P 1'
#
loop_
_entity.id
_entity.type
_entity.pdbx_description
1 polymer ?
#
loop_
_entity_poly.entity_id
_entity_poly.type
_entity_poly.pdbx_seq_one_letter_code
_entity_poly.pdbx_strand_id
1 'polypeptide(L)'
;MGLEFGNLPVRIRRIVYYGLSPLEQRAWAKSITHGMPNLLSRAMRALPTVLPGFIMSAVIYKWSTAAHDRYSRKDPKLYENDK
;
A
#
# COMPACT_ATOMS: atom_id res chain seq x y z
N MET A 1 34.03 -7.99 11.88
CA MET A 1 34.40 -6.58 12.09
C MET A 1 33.24 -5.75 11.54
N GLY A 2 32.45 -5.14 12.44
CA GLY A 2 31.13 -4.58 12.13
C GLY A 2 31.19 -3.16 11.57
N LEU A 3 30.07 -2.71 10.99
CA LEU A 3 29.86 -1.32 10.61
C LEU A 3 29.65 -0.49 11.87
N GLU A 4 30.68 0.23 12.30
CA GLU A 4 30.64 1.13 13.45
C GLU A 4 30.70 2.59 13.00
N PHE A 5 30.07 3.49 13.78
CA PHE A 5 30.21 4.93 13.55
C PHE A 5 31.69 5.31 13.66
N GLY A 6 32.19 6.01 12.63
CA GLY A 6 33.62 6.33 12.46
C GLY A 6 34.35 5.40 11.49
N ASN A 7 33.90 4.15 11.33
CA ASN A 7 34.48 3.15 10.42
C ASN A 7 33.51 2.73 9.29
N LEU A 8 32.52 3.57 8.99
CA LEU A 8 31.60 3.33 7.88
C LEU A 8 32.38 3.35 6.54
N PRO A 9 32.06 2.47 5.58
CA PRO A 9 32.69 2.40 4.25
C PRO A 9 32.20 3.54 3.34
N VAL A 10 32.04 4.73 3.89
CA VAL A 10 31.54 5.92 3.20
C VAL A 10 32.50 7.07 3.51
N ARG A 11 33.04 7.71 2.46
CA ARG A 11 33.93 8.85 2.59
C ARG A 11 33.24 10.13 2.14
N ILE A 12 32.67 10.86 3.11
CA ILE A 12 32.02 12.16 2.87
C ILE A 12 33.07 13.26 3.07
N ARG A 13 33.13 14.25 2.16
CA ARG A 13 34.00 15.43 2.30
C ARG A 13 33.22 16.69 1.95
N ARG A 14 33.50 17.79 2.68
CA ARG A 14 33.01 19.15 2.39
C ARG A 14 31.48 19.28 2.34
N ILE A 15 30.77 18.69 3.30
CA ILE A 15 29.33 18.91 3.48
C ILE A 15 29.09 19.55 4.85
N VAL A 16 28.29 20.62 4.88
CA VAL A 16 27.86 21.30 6.11
C VAL A 16 26.36 21.08 6.28
N TYR A 17 25.97 20.64 7.47
CA TYR A 17 24.58 20.42 7.85
C TYR A 17 24.20 21.39 8.96
N TYR A 18 22.97 21.91 8.91
CA TYR A 18 22.41 22.78 9.94
C TYR A 18 21.25 22.06 10.65
N GLY A 19 21.17 22.23 11.96
CA GLY A 19 20.08 21.71 12.79
C GLY A 19 19.63 22.75 13.79
N LEU A 20 18.33 22.79 14.08
CA LEU A 20 17.72 23.61 15.12
C LEU A 20 17.41 22.74 16.33
N SER A 21 17.47 23.30 17.54
CA SER A 21 17.11 22.56 18.76
C SER A 21 15.63 22.12 18.70
N PRO A 22 15.26 20.91 19.13
CA PRO A 22 13.86 20.47 19.14
C PRO A 22 12.94 21.40 19.97
N LEU A 23 13.48 22.04 21.01
CA LEU A 23 12.74 22.98 21.86
C LEU A 23 12.39 24.29 21.15
N GLU A 24 13.11 24.62 20.07
CA GLU A 24 12.90 25.81 19.25
C GLU A 24 11.99 25.53 18.05
N GLN A 25 11.71 24.24 17.78
CA GLN A 25 10.91 23.80 16.64
C GLN A 25 9.46 23.52 17.03
N ARG A 26 8.56 23.63 16.05
CA ARG A 26 7.17 23.17 16.19
C ARG A 26 7.10 21.70 15.78
N ALA A 27 6.66 20.83 16.69
CA ALA A 27 6.54 19.39 16.42
C ALA A 27 5.68 19.05 15.18
N TRP A 28 4.64 19.84 14.92
CA TRP A 28 3.72 19.68 13.79
C TRP A 28 3.72 20.89 12.86
N ALA A 29 4.91 21.33 12.44
CA ALA A 29 5.04 22.44 11.51
C ALA A 29 4.33 22.13 10.18
N LYS A 30 3.43 23.02 9.73
CA LYS A 30 2.81 22.98 8.40
C LYS A 30 2.09 21.66 8.08
N SER A 31 1.57 20.97 9.10
CA SER A 31 0.90 19.67 8.95
C SER A 31 -0.27 19.71 7.96
N ILE A 32 -1.11 20.74 8.03
CA ILE A 32 -2.28 20.89 7.14
C ILE A 32 -1.85 21.44 5.77
N THR A 33 -1.09 22.54 5.75
CA THR A 33 -0.78 23.24 4.49
C THR A 33 0.22 22.51 3.61
N HIS A 34 1.16 21.77 4.19
CA HIS A 34 2.15 20.99 3.43
C HIS A 34 2.02 19.48 3.65
N GLY A 35 1.70 19.04 4.87
CA GLY A 35 1.60 17.60 5.17
C GLY A 35 0.46 16.92 4.40
N MET A 36 -0.76 17.48 4.44
CA MET A 36 -1.92 16.90 3.75
C MET A 36 -1.76 16.83 2.23
N PRO A 37 -1.35 17.91 1.53
CA PRO A 37 -1.09 17.84 0.08
C PRO A 37 0.00 16.83 -0.28
N ASN A 38 1.04 16.71 0.54
CA ASN A 38 2.09 15.72 0.31
C ASN A 38 1.57 14.29 0.54
N LEU A 39 0.76 14.04 1.57
CA LEU A 39 0.13 12.74 1.80
C LEU A 39 -0.75 12.34 0.61
N LEU A 40 -1.58 13.24 0.10
CA LEU A 40 -2.41 13.00 -1.08
C LEU A 40 -1.54 12.68 -2.31
N SER A 41 -0.48 13.46 -2.55
CA SER A 41 0.44 13.23 -3.67
C SER A 41 1.13 11.86 -3.56
N ARG A 42 1.53 11.45 -2.35
CA ARG A 42 2.11 10.12 -2.10
C ARG A 42 1.09 9.00 -2.31
N ALA A 43 -0.14 9.19 -1.85
CA ALA A 43 -1.21 8.22 -2.06
C ALA A 43 -1.50 8.05 -3.56
N MET A 44 -1.69 9.14 -4.30
CA MET A 44 -1.90 9.12 -5.75
C MET A 44 -0.76 8.45 -6.51
N ARG A 45 0.48 8.62 -6.07
CA ARG A 45 1.64 7.95 -6.69
C ARG A 45 1.68 6.44 -6.42
N ALA A 46 1.19 6.00 -5.27
CA ALA A 46 1.14 4.58 -4.92
C ALA A 46 -0.06 3.84 -5.56
N LEU A 47 -1.18 4.54 -5.78
CA LEU A 47 -2.41 3.95 -6.29
C LEU A 47 -2.23 3.12 -7.57
N PRO A 48 -1.54 3.55 -8.64
CA PRO A 48 -1.41 2.75 -9.87
C PRO A 48 -0.74 1.39 -9.68
N THR A 49 0.17 1.28 -8.71
CA THR A 49 0.89 0.02 -8.45
C THR A 49 0.05 -0.96 -7.63
N VAL A 50 -0.76 -0.41 -6.72
CA VAL A 50 -1.46 -1.19 -5.68
C VAL A 50 -2.91 -1.49 -6.08
N LEU A 51 -3.56 -0.55 -6.75
CA LEU A 51 -4.98 -0.60 -7.10
C LEU A 51 -5.36 -1.77 -8.02
N PRO A 52 -4.58 -2.15 -9.06
CA PRO A 52 -4.95 -3.27 -9.92
C PRO A 52 -5.07 -4.60 -9.15
N GLY A 53 -4.15 -4.85 -8.20
CA GLY A 53 -4.19 -6.05 -7.36
C GLY A 53 -5.43 -6.10 -6.47
N PHE A 54 -5.84 -4.97 -5.89
CA PHE A 54 -7.08 -4.88 -5.10
C PHE A 54 -8.34 -5.04 -5.94
N ILE A 55 -8.38 -4.46 -7.15
CA ILE A 55 -9.53 -4.62 -8.04
C ILE A 55 -9.66 -6.09 -8.45
N MET A 56 -8.55 -6.71 -8.84
CA MET A 56 -8.53 -8.11 -9.27
C MET A 56 -9.01 -9.04 -8.15
N SER A 57 -8.52 -8.86 -6.93
CA SER A 57 -8.95 -9.68 -5.79
C SER A 57 -10.42 -9.50 -5.47
N ALA A 58 -10.94 -8.26 -5.50
CA ALA A 58 -12.36 -7.99 -5.28
C ALA A 58 -13.26 -8.63 -6.35
N VAL A 59 -12.83 -8.60 -7.62
CA VAL A 59 -13.55 -9.24 -8.72
C VAL A 59 -13.56 -10.76 -8.56
N ILE A 60 -12.41 -11.37 -8.28
CA ILE A 60 -12.30 -12.82 -8.05
C ILE A 60 -13.19 -13.25 -6.88
N TYR A 61 -13.17 -12.50 -5.78
CA TYR A 61 -14.01 -12.78 -4.61
C TYR A 61 -15.51 -12.77 -4.94
N LYS A 62 -15.99 -11.75 -5.68
CA LYS A 62 -17.39 -11.70 -6.09
C LYS A 62 -17.76 -12.81 -7.05
N TRP A 63 -16.89 -13.13 -7.99
CA TRP A 63 -17.13 -14.20 -8.96
C TRP A 63 -17.15 -15.58 -8.29
N SER A 64 -16.19 -15.88 -7.41
CA SER A 64 -16.07 -17.20 -6.77
C SER A 64 -17.25 -17.50 -5.87
N THR A 65 -17.72 -16.52 -5.10
CA THR A 65 -18.93 -16.63 -4.26
C THR A 65 -20.18 -16.88 -5.10
N ALA A 66 -20.41 -16.09 -6.14
CA ALA A 66 -21.55 -16.29 -7.04
C ALA A 66 -21.49 -17.64 -7.79
N ALA A 67 -20.30 -18.07 -8.21
CA ALA A 67 -20.11 -19.35 -8.88
C ALA A 67 -20.36 -20.52 -7.93
N HIS A 68 -19.88 -20.44 -6.69
CA HIS A 68 -20.12 -21.46 -5.67
C HIS A 68 -21.60 -21.63 -5.37
N ASP A 69 -22.35 -20.52 -5.23
CA ASP A 69 -23.79 -20.55 -5.02
C ASP A 69 -24.53 -21.15 -6.22
N ARG A 70 -24.05 -20.90 -7.45
CA ARG A 70 -24.62 -21.48 -8.67
C ARG A 70 -24.38 -22.98 -8.76
N TYR A 71 -23.17 -23.44 -8.48
CA TYR A 71 -22.80 -24.86 -8.59
C TYR A 71 -23.34 -25.71 -7.44
N SER A 72 -23.64 -25.11 -6.29
CA SER A 72 -24.28 -25.81 -5.17
C SER A 72 -25.76 -26.10 -5.41
N ARG A 73 -26.39 -25.43 -6.38
CA ARG A 73 -27.79 -25.68 -6.77
C ARG A 73 -27.86 -26.88 -7.70
N LYS A 74 -28.84 -27.77 -7.46
CA LYS A 74 -29.13 -28.89 -8.35
C LYS A 74 -29.64 -28.38 -9.69
N ASP A 75 -29.18 -28.97 -10.80
CA ASP A 75 -29.68 -28.66 -12.14
C ASP A 75 -30.89 -29.54 -12.46
N PRO A 76 -32.10 -28.98 -12.65
CA PRO A 76 -33.30 -29.75 -12.98
C PRO A 76 -33.16 -30.60 -14.24
N LYS A 77 -32.35 -30.15 -15.22
CA LYS A 77 -32.20 -30.81 -16.52
C LYS A 77 -31.53 -32.17 -16.44
N LEU A 78 -30.75 -32.42 -15.39
CA LEU A 78 -30.08 -33.71 -15.18
C LEU A 78 -31.04 -34.83 -14.76
N TYR A 79 -32.27 -34.49 -14.33
CA TYR A 79 -33.25 -35.45 -13.82
C TYR A 79 -34.43 -35.68 -14.79
N GLU A 80 -34.42 -35.07 -15.97
CA GLU A 80 -35.54 -35.15 -16.92
C GLU A 80 -35.68 -36.54 -17.58
N ASN A 81 -34.58 -37.28 -17.71
CA ASN A 81 -34.52 -38.59 -18.36
C ASN A 81 -34.31 -39.77 -17.39
N ASP A 82 -34.34 -39.52 -16.08
CA ASP A 82 -34.20 -40.54 -15.05
C ASP A 82 -35.60 -41.15 -14.80
N LYS A 83 -35.98 -42.11 -15.66
CA LYS A 83 -37.21 -42.89 -15.58
C LYS A 83 -36.89 -44.35 -15.29
#